data_AF-A0A087SNE2-F1
#
_entry.id   AF-A0A087SNE2-F1
#
_cell.length_a   1.000
_cell.length_b   1.000
_cell.length_c   1.000
_cell.angle_alpha   90.00
_cell.angle_beta   90.00
_cell.angle_gamma   90.00
#
_symmetry.space_group_name_H-M   'P 1'
#
loop_
_entity.id
_entity.type
_entity.pdbx_description
1 polymer ?
#
loop_
_entity_poly.entity_id
_entity_poly.type
_entity_poly.pdbx_seq_one_letter_code
_entity_poly.pdbx_strand_id
1 'polypeptide(L)'
;MSNYLKKRALEPLRYYVPSLLQARDQLSGLGTVMIEDAKEARSRLRTGAFAGLREAVNAVGEYTSRDGKQSTAFLRSLEDLDFSIFQAVKGRDSIGPASLSKVDRAVAALDAVLAAVPGDDLDYGKRIVTQLRAPLPPV
;
A
#
# COMPACT_ATOMS: atom_id res chain seq x y z
N MET A 1 20.96 32.37 -1.32
CA MET A 1 20.48 31.74 -0.06
C MET A 1 20.10 30.29 -0.34
N SER A 2 20.91 29.33 0.11
CA SER A 2 20.56 27.91 0.04
C SER A 2 19.59 27.57 1.16
N ASN A 3 18.33 27.34 0.83
CA ASN A 3 17.33 26.84 1.77
C ASN A 3 17.69 25.39 2.14
N TYR A 4 18.43 25.23 3.25
CA TYR A 4 18.60 23.95 3.93
C TYR A 4 17.23 23.49 4.46
N LEU A 5 16.46 22.80 3.62
CA LEU A 5 15.36 21.97 4.08
C LEU A 5 15.98 20.86 4.94
N LYS A 6 15.86 21.00 6.26
CA LYS A 6 16.16 19.90 7.21
C LYS A 6 15.35 18.69 6.76
N LYS A 7 15.98 17.71 6.11
CA LYS A 7 15.36 16.40 5.88
C LYS A 7 14.93 15.89 7.26
N ARG A 8 13.62 15.72 7.45
CA ARG A 8 13.08 15.05 8.64
C ARG A 8 13.79 13.71 8.72
N ALA A 9 14.39 13.39 9.86
CA ALA A 9 15.04 12.10 10.03
C ALA A 9 13.98 11.02 9.79
N LEU A 10 14.21 10.15 8.81
CA LEU A 10 13.33 9.01 8.58
C LEU A 10 13.31 8.15 9.85
N GLU A 11 12.13 7.64 10.20
CA GLU A 11 12.07 6.61 11.23
C GLU A 11 12.80 5.36 10.74
N PRO A 12 13.29 4.50 11.65
CA PRO A 12 13.87 3.22 11.26
C PRO A 12 12.93 2.43 10.34
N LEU A 13 13.50 1.83 9.29
CA LEU A 13 12.76 1.12 8.22
C LEU A 13 11.65 0.20 8.74
N ARG A 14 11.94 -0.55 9.81
CA ARG A 14 11.00 -1.46 10.50
C ARG A 14 9.66 -0.84 10.91
N TYR A 15 9.56 0.48 11.09
CA TYR A 15 8.30 1.14 11.45
C TYR A 15 7.37 1.35 10.26
N TYR A 16 7.90 1.34 9.03
CA TYR A 16 7.13 1.47 7.81
C TYR A 16 6.65 0.12 7.27
N VAL A 17 7.32 -0.99 7.61
CA VAL A 17 6.97 -2.32 7.11
C VAL A 17 5.57 -2.80 7.51
N PRO A 18 5.09 -2.63 8.77
CA PRO A 18 3.76 -3.08 9.17
C PRO A 18 2.64 -2.47 8.32
N SER A 19 2.72 -1.18 8.00
CA SER A 19 1.70 -0.50 7.20
C SER A 19 1.68 -0.99 5.75
N LEU A 20 2.85 -1.28 5.16
CA LEU A 20 2.95 -1.90 3.83
C LEU A 20 2.31 -3.30 3.81
N LEU A 21 2.56 -4.11 4.84
CA LEU A 21 1.97 -5.45 4.96
C LEU A 21 0.44 -5.39 5.14
N GLN A 22 -0.06 -4.46 5.94
CA GLN A 22 -1.51 -4.23 6.08
C GLN A 22 -2.14 -3.76 4.77
N ALA A 23 -1.49 -2.83 4.07
CA ALA A 23 -1.97 -2.33 2.78
C ALA A 23 -2.01 -3.45 1.73
N ARG A 24 -1.02 -4.35 1.72
CA ARG A 24 -0.99 -5.54 0.85
C ARG A 24 -2.18 -6.45 1.07
N ASP A 25 -2.51 -6.73 2.33
CA ASP A 25 -3.62 -7.62 2.66
C ASP A 25 -4.98 -6.95 2.35
N GLN A 26 -5.09 -5.65 2.60
CA GLN A 26 -6.29 -4.88 2.23
C GLN A 26 -6.46 -4.78 0.69
N LEU A 27 -5.38 -4.62 -0.07
CA LEU A 27 -5.39 -4.65 -1.55
C LEU A 27 -5.83 -6.01 -2.07
N SER A 28 -5.32 -7.09 -1.49
CA SER A 28 -5.65 -8.46 -1.90
C SER A 28 -7.14 -8.77 -1.74
N GLY A 29 -7.80 -8.19 -0.72
CA GLY A 29 -9.25 -8.32 -0.50
C GLY A 29 -10.11 -7.32 -1.28
N LEU A 30 -9.52 -6.37 -2.02
CA LEU A 30 -10.25 -5.28 -2.67
C LEU A 30 -11.02 -5.75 -3.92
N GLY A 31 -10.56 -6.81 -4.57
CA GLY A 31 -11.10 -7.31 -5.84
C GLY A 31 -12.59 -7.61 -5.80
N THR A 32 -13.06 -8.33 -4.78
CA THR A 32 -14.49 -8.64 -4.62
C THR A 32 -15.30 -7.38 -4.33
N VAL A 33 -14.79 -6.53 -3.43
CA VAL A 33 -15.47 -5.30 -3.00
C VAL A 33 -15.68 -4.35 -4.16
N MET A 34 -14.72 -4.19 -5.07
CA MET A 34 -14.88 -3.26 -6.19
C MET A 34 -15.95 -3.66 -7.21
N ILE A 35 -16.20 -4.97 -7.34
CA ILE A 35 -17.20 -5.51 -8.26
C ILE A 35 -18.60 -5.30 -7.67
N GLU A 36 -18.73 -5.48 -6.35
CA GLU A 36 -19.99 -5.32 -5.63
C GLU A 36 -20.33 -3.84 -5.37
N ASP A 37 -19.36 -3.06 -4.92
CA ASP A 37 -19.51 -1.64 -4.58
C ASP A 37 -18.21 -0.85 -4.82
N ALA A 38 -18.15 -0.18 -5.97
CA ALA A 38 -17.03 0.67 -6.34
C ALA A 38 -16.82 1.87 -5.38
N LYS A 39 -17.89 2.38 -4.72
CA LYS A 39 -17.76 3.48 -3.76
C LYS A 39 -17.09 3.01 -2.49
N GLU A 40 -17.50 1.85 -1.98
CA GLU A 40 -16.88 1.23 -0.81
C GLU A 40 -15.42 0.85 -1.09
N ALA A 41 -15.13 0.27 -2.26
CA ALA A 41 -13.76 -0.01 -2.67
C ALA A 41 -12.88 1.25 -2.70
N ARG A 42 -13.40 2.37 -3.23
CA ARG A 42 -12.71 3.66 -3.19
C ARG A 42 -12.49 4.16 -1.76
N SER A 43 -13.49 4.01 -0.89
CA SER A 43 -13.40 4.40 0.52
C SER A 43 -12.26 3.65 1.22
N ARG A 44 -12.14 2.34 0.98
CA ARG A 44 -11.06 1.51 1.52
C ARG A 44 -9.68 1.98 1.06
N LEU A 45 -9.51 2.37 -0.21
CA LEU A 45 -8.23 2.91 -0.71
C LEU A 45 -7.84 4.27 -0.09
N ARG A 46 -8.75 4.95 0.60
CA ARG A 46 -8.51 6.29 1.18
C ARG A 46 -8.53 6.29 2.71
N THR A 47 -8.74 5.13 3.33
CA THR A 47 -8.85 4.97 4.78
C THR A 47 -7.96 3.83 5.27
N GLY A 48 -7.78 3.71 6.58
CA GLY A 48 -7.02 2.63 7.19
C GLY A 48 -5.55 2.61 6.77
N ALA A 49 -5.07 1.46 6.30
CA ALA A 49 -3.65 1.23 5.96
C ALA A 49 -3.13 2.07 4.78
N PHE A 50 -4.03 2.68 4.01
CA PHE A 50 -3.66 3.58 2.91
C PHE A 50 -3.38 5.02 3.39
N ALA A 51 -3.79 5.38 4.60
CA ALA A 51 -3.44 6.66 5.21
C ALA A 51 -1.94 6.68 5.56
N GLY A 52 -1.18 7.56 4.90
CA GLY A 52 0.28 7.64 5.07
C GLY A 52 1.07 6.57 4.28
N LEU A 53 0.40 5.72 3.48
CA LEU A 53 1.09 4.68 2.71
C LEU A 53 2.13 5.23 1.73
N ARG A 54 1.86 6.39 1.13
CA ARG A 54 2.81 7.06 0.23
C ARG A 54 4.11 7.44 0.95
N GLU A 55 4.03 7.88 2.20
CA GLU A 55 5.20 8.19 3.01
C GLU A 55 5.98 6.92 3.34
N ALA A 56 5.29 5.86 3.79
CA ALA A 56 5.90 4.56 4.07
C ALA A 56 6.62 3.97 2.84
N VAL A 57 5.97 3.96 1.67
CA VAL A 57 6.53 3.45 0.42
C VAL A 57 7.77 4.23 -0.04
N ASN A 58 7.74 5.56 0.11
CA ASN A 58 8.88 6.40 -0.24
C ASN A 58 10.04 6.18 0.73
N ALA A 59 9.76 6.08 2.03
CA ALA A 59 10.79 5.78 3.02
C ALA A 59 11.48 4.45 2.71
N VAL A 60 10.72 3.38 2.44
CA VAL A 60 11.29 2.09 2.02
C VAL A 60 12.08 2.21 0.71
N GLY A 61 11.61 3.01 -0.25
CA GLY A 61 12.33 3.30 -1.48
C GLY A 61 13.68 3.97 -1.26
N GLU A 62 13.76 4.91 -0.31
CA GLU A 62 14.99 5.59 0.09
C GLU A 62 15.96 4.64 0.81
N TYR A 63 15.45 3.79 1.72
CA TYR A 63 16.28 2.83 2.47
C TYR A 63 16.89 1.73 1.59
N THR A 64 16.18 1.28 0.55
CA THR A 64 16.60 0.13 -0.26
C THR A 64 17.56 0.49 -1.40
N SER A 65 17.94 1.77 -1.54
CA SER A 65 18.92 2.27 -2.53
C SER A 65 18.63 1.86 -3.99
N ARG A 66 17.38 1.50 -4.32
CA ARG A 66 16.93 1.08 -5.67
C ARG A 66 16.32 2.23 -6.49
N ASP A 67 16.84 3.44 -6.32
CA ASP A 67 16.36 4.69 -6.94
C ASP A 67 14.84 4.94 -6.79
N GLY A 68 14.18 4.33 -5.80
CA GLY A 68 12.72 4.40 -5.65
C GLY A 68 11.93 3.85 -6.84
N LYS A 69 12.53 3.05 -7.74
CA LYS A 69 11.83 2.52 -8.93
C LYS A 69 10.63 1.65 -8.57
N GLN A 70 10.80 0.76 -7.59
CA GLN A 70 9.73 -0.13 -7.13
C GLN A 70 8.62 0.67 -6.41
N SER A 71 9.00 1.62 -5.56
CA SER A 71 8.09 2.56 -4.92
C SER A 71 7.26 3.34 -5.95
N THR A 72 7.91 3.86 -6.98
CA THR A 72 7.25 4.59 -8.07
C THR A 72 6.31 3.68 -8.87
N ALA A 73 6.73 2.45 -9.17
CA ALA A 73 5.91 1.47 -9.88
C ALA A 73 4.65 1.12 -9.08
N PHE A 74 4.79 0.89 -7.76
CA PHE A 74 3.66 0.65 -6.88
C PHE A 74 2.70 1.84 -6.84
N LEU A 75 3.19 3.06 -6.59
CA LEU A 75 2.35 4.25 -6.51
C LEU A 75 1.59 4.49 -7.82
N ARG A 76 2.23 4.30 -8.98
CA ARG A 76 1.55 4.39 -10.28
C ARG A 76 0.47 3.33 -10.44
N SER A 77 0.75 2.08 -10.10
CA SER A 77 -0.25 1.01 -10.19
C SER A 77 -1.46 1.25 -9.28
N LEU A 78 -1.24 1.87 -8.11
CA LEU A 78 -2.29 2.24 -7.17
C LEU A 78 -3.11 3.44 -7.68
N GLU A 79 -2.46 4.44 -8.28
CA GLU A 79 -3.12 5.59 -8.92
C GLU A 79 -3.99 5.14 -10.09
N ASP A 80 -3.50 4.23 -10.95
CA ASP A 80 -4.26 3.64 -12.06
C ASP A 80 -5.51 2.88 -11.57
N LEU A 81 -5.38 2.16 -10.45
CA LEU A 81 -6.48 1.44 -9.81
C LEU A 81 -7.52 2.41 -9.22
N ASP A 82 -7.11 3.41 -8.44
CA ASP A 82 -8.04 4.42 -7.88
C ASP A 82 -8.76 5.19 -8.99
N PHE A 83 -8.07 5.49 -10.08
CA PHE A 83 -8.68 6.14 -11.24
C PHE A 83 -9.72 5.25 -11.91
N SER A 84 -9.43 3.96 -12.11
CA SER A 84 -10.41 3.01 -12.65
C SER A 84 -11.66 2.92 -11.77
N ILE A 85 -11.48 2.90 -10.45
CA ILE A 85 -12.60 2.91 -9.49
C ILE A 85 -13.35 4.25 -9.53
N PHE A 86 -12.64 5.37 -9.67
CA PHE A 86 -13.25 6.69 -9.83
C PHE A 86 -14.23 6.73 -10.99
N GLN A 87 -13.78 6.26 -12.15
CA GLN A 87 -14.56 6.28 -13.38
C GLN A 87 -15.83 5.44 -13.25
N ALA A 88 -15.74 4.29 -12.58
CA ALA A 88 -16.89 3.46 -12.25
C ALA A 88 -17.86 4.13 -11.28
N VAL A 89 -17.35 4.77 -10.21
CA VAL A 89 -18.18 5.57 -9.28
C VAL A 89 -18.90 6.71 -9.99
N LYS A 90 -18.27 7.30 -11.02
CA LYS A 90 -18.87 8.36 -11.86
C LYS A 90 -19.85 7.83 -12.91
N GLY A 91 -20.03 6.51 -13.02
CA GLY A 91 -20.87 5.87 -14.05
C GLY A 91 -20.33 6.00 -15.47
N ARG A 92 -19.03 6.31 -15.62
CA ARG A 92 -18.37 6.48 -16.92
C ARG A 92 -17.80 5.18 -17.49
N ASP A 93 -17.52 4.23 -16.60
CA ASP A 93 -17.02 2.89 -16.92
C ASP A 93 -17.71 1.86 -16.01
N SER A 94 -17.57 0.58 -16.36
CA SER A 94 -17.96 -0.52 -15.47
C SER A 94 -16.73 -1.22 -14.93
N ILE A 95 -16.76 -1.58 -13.64
CA ILE A 95 -15.77 -2.49 -13.06
C ILE A 95 -16.27 -3.91 -13.32
N GLY A 96 -15.48 -4.67 -14.08
CA GLY A 96 -15.72 -6.08 -14.32
C GLY A 96 -14.47 -6.92 -14.00
N PRO A 97 -14.51 -8.23 -14.29
CA PRO A 97 -13.40 -9.14 -14.00
C PRO A 97 -12.05 -8.70 -14.59
N ALA A 98 -12.05 -8.00 -15.73
CA ALA A 98 -10.84 -7.45 -16.33
C ALA A 98 -10.14 -6.40 -15.43
N SER A 99 -10.88 -5.71 -14.56
CA SER A 99 -10.33 -4.75 -13.59
C SER A 99 -9.58 -5.41 -12.44
N LEU A 100 -9.80 -6.71 -12.19
CA LEU A 100 -9.06 -7.47 -11.17
C LEU A 100 -7.56 -7.53 -11.49
N SER A 101 -7.19 -7.56 -12.78
CA SER A 101 -5.79 -7.50 -13.21
C SER A 101 -5.05 -6.23 -12.74
N LYS A 102 -5.78 -5.13 -12.46
CA LYS A 102 -5.20 -3.91 -11.89
C LYS A 102 -4.89 -4.08 -10.40
N VAL A 103 -5.69 -4.84 -9.66
CA VAL A 103 -5.37 -5.23 -8.27
C VAL A 103 -4.15 -6.11 -8.25
N ASP A 104 -4.12 -7.15 -9.09
CA ASP A 104 -2.98 -8.07 -9.15
C ASP A 104 -1.69 -7.32 -9.45
N ARG A 105 -1.74 -6.35 -10.37
CA ARG A 105 -0.59 -5.49 -10.68
C ARG A 105 -0.18 -4.63 -9.48
N ALA A 106 -1.12 -4.05 -8.74
CA ALA A 106 -0.81 -3.26 -7.55
C ALA A 106 -0.26 -4.11 -6.41
N VAL A 107 -0.79 -5.32 -6.20
CA VAL A 107 -0.28 -6.29 -5.22
C VAL A 107 1.14 -6.73 -5.61
N ALA A 108 1.37 -7.12 -6.86
CA ALA A 108 2.69 -7.53 -7.33
C ALA A 108 3.73 -6.41 -7.21
N ALA A 109 3.35 -5.17 -7.50
CA ALA A 109 4.23 -4.02 -7.33
C ALA A 109 4.56 -3.76 -5.84
N LEU A 110 3.60 -3.94 -4.94
CA LEU A 110 3.85 -3.84 -3.49
C LEU A 110 4.73 -4.99 -2.97
N ASP A 111 4.50 -6.21 -3.46
CA ASP A 111 5.36 -7.36 -3.15
C ASP A 111 6.80 -7.11 -3.61
N ALA A 112 7.01 -6.44 -4.75
CA ALA A 112 8.34 -6.03 -5.21
C ALA A 112 9.00 -4.96 -4.33
N VAL A 113 8.22 -4.07 -3.70
CA VAL A 113 8.70 -3.13 -2.67
C VAL A 113 9.10 -3.89 -1.41
N LEU A 114 8.24 -4.80 -0.92
CA LEU A 114 8.51 -5.62 0.28
C LEU A 114 9.71 -6.55 0.10
N ALA A 115 9.93 -7.09 -1.09
CA ALA A 115 11.08 -7.95 -1.40
C ALA A 115 12.43 -7.21 -1.34
N ALA A 116 12.41 -5.88 -1.36
CA ALA A 116 13.63 -5.08 -1.19
C ALA A 116 13.96 -4.80 0.29
N VAL A 117 13.03 -5.08 1.22
CA VAL A 117 13.21 -4.86 2.66
C VAL A 117 14.16 -5.94 3.23
N PRO A 118 15.13 -5.58 4.09
CA PRO A 118 15.96 -6.56 4.80
C PRO A 118 15.11 -7.56 5.62
N GLY A 119 15.57 -8.81 5.70
CA GLY A 119 14.83 -9.90 6.33
C GLY A 119 14.41 -9.60 7.78
N ASP A 120 15.31 -9.03 8.59
CA ASP A 120 15.03 -8.72 9.99
C ASP A 120 13.91 -7.69 10.16
N ASP A 121 13.90 -6.64 9.33
CA ASP A 121 12.85 -5.60 9.34
C ASP A 121 11.52 -6.16 8.81
N LEU A 122 11.59 -7.04 7.81
CA LEU A 122 10.42 -7.71 7.26
C LEU A 122 9.77 -8.63 8.30
N ASP A 123 10.57 -9.41 9.03
CA ASP A 123 10.08 -10.32 10.07
C ASP A 123 9.57 -9.58 11.30
N TYR A 124 10.19 -8.46 11.66
CA TYR A 124 9.62 -7.53 12.64
C TYR A 124 8.22 -7.05 12.21
N GLY A 125 8.10 -6.59 10.96
CA GLY A 125 6.83 -6.13 10.41
C GLY A 125 5.72 -7.19 10.48
N LYS A 126 6.02 -8.43 10.07
CA LYS A 126 5.08 -9.56 10.14
C LYS A 126 4.61 -9.84 11.56
N ARG A 127 5.51 -9.77 12.55
CA ARG A 127 5.17 -9.98 13.97
C ARG A 127 4.16 -8.92 14.45
N ILE A 128 4.39 -7.65 14.15
CA ILE A 128 3.48 -6.57 14.53
C ILE A 128 2.09 -6.75 13.89
N VAL A 129 2.03 -7.06 12.59
CA VAL A 129 0.74 -7.28 11.90
C VAL A 129 0.00 -8.49 12.48
N THR A 130 0.72 -9.55 12.85
CA THR A 130 0.13 -10.73 13.49
C THR A 130 -0.46 -10.38 14.86
N GLN A 131 0.24 -9.58 15.66
CA GLN A 131 -0.25 -9.13 16.97
C GLN A 131 -1.49 -8.25 16.87
N LEU A 132 -1.53 -7.35 15.88
CA LEU A 132 -2.71 -6.51 15.63
C LEU A 132 -3.94 -7.31 15.15
N ARG A 133 -3.73 -8.52 14.63
CA ARG A 133 -4.79 -9.45 14.20
C ARG A 133 -5.25 -10.41 15.28
N ALA A 134 -4.45 -10.63 16.31
CA ALA A 134 -4.83 -11.50 17.40
C ALA A 134 -6.03 -10.87 18.13
N PRO A 135 -7.10 -11.64 18.43
CA PRO A 135 -8.15 -11.14 19.31
C PRO A 135 -7.50 -10.77 20.65
N LEU A 136 -7.89 -9.61 21.19
CA LEU A 136 -7.38 -9.17 22.49
C LEU A 136 -7.60 -10.30 23.51
N PRO A 137 -6.59 -10.65 24.33
CA PRO A 137 -6.79 -11.62 25.39
C PRO A 137 -7.94 -11.14 26.29
N PRO A 138 -8.83 -12.05 26.74
CA PRO A 138 -9.89 -11.67 27.67
C PRO A 138 -9.25 -11.07 28.93
N VAL A 139 -9.72 -9.89 29.31
CA VAL A 139 -9.31 -9.15 30.53
C VAL A 139 -9.87 -9.85 31.76
#